data_AF-A0A1S2R0T0-F1
#
_entry.id   AF-A0A1S2R0T0-F1
#
_cell.length_a   1.000
_cell.length_b   1.000
_cell.length_c   1.000
_cell.angle_alpha   90.00
_cell.angle_beta   90.00
_cell.angle_gamma   90.00
#
_symmetry.space_group_name_H-M   'P 1'
#
loop_
_entity.id
_entity.type
_entity.pdbx_description
1 polymer ?
#
loop_
_entity_poly.entity_id
_entity_poly.type
_entity_poly.pdbx_seq_one_letter_code
_entity_poly.pdbx_strand_id
1 'polypeptide(L)' 'MLFGPGMFLAAGATIGVALIDKVCEELGIHWLGTAIKLILPIVGFALAIYFLETNPLLRWLK' A
#
# COMPACT_ATOMS: atom_id res chain seq x y z
N MET A 1 19.40 2.38 12.95
CA MET A 1 19.45 1.32 11.91
C MET A 1 19.18 1.96 10.57
N LEU A 2 19.96 1.63 9.53
CA LEU A 2 19.84 2.25 8.20
C LEU A 2 18.45 2.03 7.56
N PHE A 3 17.77 0.95 7.95
CA PHE A 3 16.44 0.59 7.47
C PHE A 3 15.53 0.28 8.66
N GLY A 4 14.44 1.04 8.80
CA GLY A 4 13.40 0.78 9.78
C GLY A 4 12.42 -0.30 9.29
N PRO A 5 11.65 -0.94 10.19
CA PRO A 5 10.66 -1.95 9.83
C PRO A 5 9.66 -1.48 8.75
N GLY A 6 9.30 -0.19 8.77
CA GLY A 6 8.42 0.41 7.78
C GLY A 6 8.98 0.38 6.35
N MET A 7 10.31 0.44 6.19
CA MET A 7 10.93 0.39 4.86
C MET A 7 10.83 -1.01 4.24
N PHE A 8 10.99 -2.07 5.05
CA PHE A 8 10.81 -3.44 4.58
C PHE A 8 9.36 -3.73 4.18
N LEU A 9 8.38 -3.20 4.94
CA LEU A 9 6.96 -3.32 4.60
C LEU A 9 6.64 -2.60 3.29
N ALA A 10 7.13 -1.36 3.11
CA ALA A 10 6.91 -0.59 1.89
C ALA A 10 7.56 -1.27 0.66
N ALA A 11 8.82 -1.70 0.77
CA ALA A 11 9.53 -2.38 -0.30
C ALA A 11 8.89 -3.73 -0.66
N GLY A 12 8.53 -4.54 0.35
CA GLY A 12 7.85 -5.81 0.15
C GLY A 12 6.47 -5.66 -0.51
N ALA A 13 5.67 -4.68 -0.07
CA ALA A 13 4.39 -4.37 -0.69
C ALA A 13 4.57 -3.94 -2.16
N THR A 14 5.58 -3.12 -2.45
CA THR A 14 5.86 -2.65 -3.82
C THR A 14 6.21 -3.82 -4.74
N ILE A 15 7.09 -4.72 -4.29
CA ILE A 15 7.45 -5.93 -5.04
C ILE A 15 6.23 -6.83 -5.24
N GLY A 16 5.41 -7.03 -4.20
CA GLY A 16 4.20 -7.85 -4.28
C GLY A 16 3.21 -7.33 -5.31
N VAL A 17 2.95 -6.01 -5.33
CA VAL A 17 2.07 -5.39 -6.33
C VAL A 17 2.63 -5.56 -7.74
N ALA A 18 3.93 -5.36 -7.93
CA ALA A 18 4.57 -5.53 -9.24
C ALA A 18 4.49 -6.97 -9.75
N LEU A 19 4.68 -7.96 -8.87
CA LEU A 19 4.55 -9.37 -9.22
C LEU A 19 3.11 -9.74 -9.60
N ILE A 20 2.12 -9.28 -8.83
CA ILE A 20 0.71 -9.56 -9.14
C ILE A 20 0.33 -8.93 -10.47
N ASP A 21 0.76 -7.70 -10.74
CA ASP A 21 0.52 -7.04 -12.03
C ASP A 21 1.12 -7.86 -13.18
N LYS A 22 2.37 -8.33 -13.02
CA LYS A 22 3.03 -9.15 -14.05
C LYS A 22 2.34 -10.49 -14.28
N VAL A 23 1.92 -11.17 -13.23
CA VAL A 23 1.16 -12.43 -13.32
C VAL A 23 -0.19 -12.19 -14.00
N CYS A 24 -0.86 -11.08 -13.70
CA CYS A 24 -2.13 -10.72 -14.35
C CYS A 24 -1.94 -10.44 -15.85
N GLU A 25 -0.85 -9.80 -16.25
CA GLU A 25 -0.49 -9.62 -17.65
C GLU A 25 -0.27 -10.95 -18.36
N GLU A 26 0.49 -11.87 -17.78
CA GLU A 26 0.79 -13.17 -18.39
C GLU A 26 -0.44 -14.08 -18.50
N LEU A 27 -1.39 -13.96 -17.58
CA LEU A 27 -2.67 -14.68 -17.62
C LEU A 27 -3.72 -14.01 -18.53
N GLY A 28 -3.40 -12.86 -19.15
CA GLY A 28 -4.33 -12.08 -19.97
C GLY A 28 -5.44 -11.36 -19.18
N ILE A 29 -5.32 -11.30 -17.84
CA ILE A 29 -6.30 -10.72 -16.93
C ILE A 29 -5.92 -9.25 -16.63
N HIS A 30 -6.00 -8.40 -17.65
CA HIS A 30 -5.57 -7.00 -17.53
C HIS A 30 -6.39 -6.17 -16.54
N TRP A 31 -7.68 -6.51 -16.38
CA TRP A 31 -8.59 -5.77 -15.49
C TRP A 31 -8.18 -5.86 -14.01
N LEU A 32 -7.56 -6.97 -13.60
CA LEU A 32 -7.16 -7.19 -12.21
C LEU A 32 -5.96 -6.31 -11.84
N GLY A 33 -4.97 -6.19 -12.74
CA GLY A 33 -3.85 -5.26 -12.59
C GLY A 33 -4.34 -3.81 -12.50
N THR A 34 -5.29 -3.41 -13.35
CA THR A 34 -5.92 -2.09 -13.28
C THR A 34 -6.67 -1.86 -11.96
N ALA A 35 -7.45 -2.83 -11.50
CA ALA A 35 -8.20 -2.73 -10.26
C ALA A 35 -7.27 -2.55 -9.05
N ILE A 36 -6.17 -3.31 -8.98
CA ILE A 36 -5.18 -3.20 -7.90
C ILE A 36 -4.55 -1.81 -7.89
N LYS A 37 -4.11 -1.30 -9.05
CA LYS A 37 -3.51 0.04 -9.17
C LYS A 37 -4.48 1.16 -8.75
N LEU A 38 -5.78 0.95 -8.91
CA LEU A 38 -6.81 1.91 -8.52
C LEU A 38 -7.18 1.84 -7.03
N ILE A 39 -7.24 0.64 -6.46
CA ILE A 39 -7.60 0.41 -5.05
C ILE A 39 -6.44 0.73 -4.11
N LEU A 40 -5.18 0.44 -4.50
CA LEU A 40 -4.00 0.65 -3.66
C LEU A 40 -3.89 2.07 -3.08
N PRO A 41 -4.03 3.15 -3.86
CA PRO A 41 -3.94 4.51 -3.32
C PRO A 41 -5.11 4.84 -2.38
N ILE A 42 -6.32 4.32 -2.65
CA ILE A 42 -7.49 4.52 -1.79
C ILE A 42 -7.26 3.86 -0.43
N VAL A 43 -6.76 2.62 -0.43
CA VAL A 43 -6.42 1.89 0.81
C VAL A 43 -5.30 2.59 1.56
N GLY A 44 -4.27 3.06 0.85
CA GLY A 44 -3.18 3.84 1.45
C GLY A 44 -3.68 5.12 2.13
N PHE A 45 -4.59 5.84 1.49
CA PHE A 45 -5.21 7.04 2.05
C PHE A 45 -6.07 6.74 3.28
N ALA A 46 -6.91 5.71 3.22
CA ALA A 46 -7.73 5.28 4.34
C ALA A 46 -6.89 4.84 5.55
N LEU A 47 -5.82 4.07 5.32
CA LEU A 47 -4.88 3.66 6.35
C LEU A 47 -4.13 4.85 6.96
N ALA A 48 -3.78 5.86 6.15
CA ALA A 48 -3.16 7.08 6.65
C ALA A 48 -4.10 7.85 7.59
N ILE A 49 -5.37 8.03 7.20
CA ILE A 49 -6.39 8.65 8.07
C ILE A 49 -6.55 7.85 9.36
N TYR A 50 -6.74 6.54 9.25
CA TYR A 50 -6.87 5.66 10.42
C TYR A 50 -5.65 5.76 11.34
N PHE A 51 -4.43 5.76 10.80
CA PHE A 51 -3.22 5.92 11.58
C PHE A 51 -3.17 7.27 12.32
N LEU A 52 -3.59 8.36 11.68
CA LEU A 52 -3.67 9.68 12.32
C LEU A 52 -4.72 9.71 13.44
N GLU A 53 -5.88 9.10 13.25
CA GLU A 53 -6.96 9.08 14.25
C GLU A 53 -6.66 8.18 15.46
N THR A 54 -6.01 7.04 15.21
CA THR A 54 -5.73 6.03 16.24
C THR A 54 -4.49 6.38 17.07
N ASN A 55 -3.65 7.31 16.63
CA ASN A 55 -2.49 7.77 17.38
C ASN A 55 -2.86 8.88 18.38
N PRO A 56 -2.77 8.63 19.70
CA PRO A 56 -3.11 9.62 20.72
C PRO A 56 -2.21 10.87 20.66
N LEU A 57 -0.95 10.70 20.26
CA LEU A 57 0.03 11.78 20.12
C LEU A 57 -0.30 12.76 18.99
N LEU A 58 -0.86 12.27 17.88
CA LEU A 58 -1.23 13.09 16.72
C LEU A 58 -2.64 13.68 16.87
N ARG A 59 -3.51 13.02 17.64
CA ARG A 59 -4.85 13.53 18.01
C ARG A 59 -4.79 14.76 18.92
N TRP A 60 -3.70 14.97 19.65
CA TRP A 60 -3.47 16.16 20.49
C TRP A 60 -3.04 17.40 19.71
N LEU A 61 -2.64 17.23 18.43
CA LEU A 61 -2.26 18.30 17.50
C LEU A 61 -3.45 18.89 16.72
N LYS A 62 -4.67 18.65 17.21
CA LYS A 62 -5.93 19.11 16.62
C LYS A 62 -6.41 20.38 17.31
#